data_AF-A0A150RVH2-F1
#
_entry.id   AF-A0A150RVH2-F1
#
_cell.length_a   1.000
_cell.length_b   1.000
_cell.length_c   1.000
_cell.angle_alpha   90.00
_cell.angle_beta   90.00
_cell.angle_gamma   90.00
#
_symmetry.space_group_name_H-M   'P 1'
#
loop_
_entity.id
_entity.type
_entity.pdbx_description
1 polymer ?
#
loop_
_entity_poly.entity_id
_entity_poly.type
_entity_poly.pdbx_seq_one_letter_code
_entity_poly.pdbx_strand_id
1 'polypeptide(L)'
;MNDLDLRWMDRCLELAALAAGRTEPNPMVGSVIVRGDELLAEGFHERAGLAHAEVDALRKLDGRAEGATLYVNLEPCCHHGRTPPCTDALLRSGVRRVVIGMIDPNPLVSGKGVALLEGAGIEVAIGVREPACRELNRVYIASMAERSALAARATPTS
;
A
#
# COMPACT_ATOMS: atom_id res chain seq x y z
N MET A 1 -1.56 -13.19 -14.70
CA MET A 1 -2.30 -12.32 -13.75
C MET A 1 -3.75 -12.75 -13.81
N ASN A 2 -4.37 -13.09 -12.68
CA ASN A 2 -5.74 -13.66 -12.66
C ASN A 2 -6.78 -12.53 -12.68
N ASP A 3 -7.95 -12.76 -13.28
CA ASP A 3 -9.06 -11.79 -13.37
C ASP A 3 -9.53 -11.31 -11.99
N LEU A 4 -9.43 -12.18 -10.98
CA LEU A 4 -9.73 -11.85 -9.60
C LEU A 4 -8.80 -10.75 -9.05
N ASP A 5 -7.50 -10.81 -9.38
CA ASP A 5 -6.54 -9.81 -8.93
C ASP A 5 -6.81 -8.45 -9.57
N LEU A 6 -7.18 -8.44 -10.85
CA LEU A 6 -7.56 -7.22 -11.56
C LEU A 6 -8.80 -6.59 -10.93
N ARG A 7 -9.84 -7.39 -10.66
CA ARG A 7 -11.10 -6.93 -10.05
C ARG A 7 -10.88 -6.30 -8.67
N TRP A 8 -10.13 -6.97 -7.79
CA TRP A 8 -9.91 -6.44 -6.45
C TRP A 8 -8.97 -5.24 -6.43
N MET A 9 -8.02 -5.18 -7.38
CA MET A 9 -7.20 -3.99 -7.53
C MET A 9 -7.99 -2.79 -8.07
N ASP A 10 -8.92 -3.01 -8.99
CA ASP A 10 -9.85 -1.97 -9.43
C ASP A 10 -10.68 -1.43 -8.24
N ARG A 11 -11.12 -2.32 -7.35
CA ARG A 11 -11.79 -1.91 -6.11
C ARG A 11 -10.88 -1.10 -5.17
N CYS A 12 -9.60 -1.47 -5.04
CA CYS A 12 -8.63 -0.66 -4.29
C CYS A 12 -8.49 0.76 -4.87
N LEU A 13 -8.49 0.91 -6.20
CA LEU A 13 -8.41 2.20 -6.87
C LEU A 13 -9.67 3.05 -6.62
N GLU A 14 -10.86 2.44 -6.66
CA GLU A 14 -12.12 3.11 -6.31
C GLU A 14 -12.11 3.66 -4.87
N LEU A 15 -11.69 2.83 -3.92
CA LEU A 15 -11.57 3.20 -2.50
C LEU A 15 -10.55 4.32 -2.30
N ALA A 16 -9.39 4.23 -2.94
CA ALA A 16 -8.35 5.24 -2.87
C ALA A 16 -8.83 6.60 -3.42
N ALA A 17 -9.62 6.60 -4.49
CA ALA A 17 -10.15 7.81 -5.12
C ALA A 17 -11.13 8.59 -4.20
N LEU A 18 -11.74 7.95 -3.21
CA LEU A 18 -12.59 8.63 -2.21
C LEU A 18 -11.82 9.66 -1.37
N ALA A 19 -10.49 9.54 -1.31
CA ALA A 19 -9.61 10.44 -0.57
C ALA A 19 -9.01 11.58 -1.41
N ALA A 20 -9.43 11.72 -2.68
CA ALA A 20 -8.95 12.74 -3.58
C ALA A 20 -9.08 14.15 -2.97
N GLY A 21 -7.97 14.90 -3.01
CA GLY A 21 -7.87 16.25 -2.45
C GLY A 21 -7.81 16.33 -0.91
N ARG A 22 -7.74 15.19 -0.20
CA ARG A 22 -7.75 15.14 1.28
C ARG A 22 -6.50 14.54 1.92
N THR A 23 -5.67 13.86 1.13
CA THR A 23 -4.49 13.15 1.66
C THR A 23 -3.20 13.92 1.50
N GLU A 24 -3.13 14.98 0.69
CA GLU A 24 -1.87 15.71 0.44
C GLU A 24 -1.18 16.13 1.76
N PRO A 25 0.14 15.88 1.92
CA PRO A 25 1.11 15.40 0.93
C PRO A 25 1.23 13.86 0.78
N ASN A 26 0.36 13.08 1.41
CA ASN A 26 0.35 11.62 1.40
C ASN A 26 -0.33 11.05 0.14
N PRO A 27 0.00 9.80 -0.25
CA PRO A 27 -0.64 9.13 -1.39
C PRO A 27 -2.11 8.78 -1.10
N MET A 28 -2.87 8.59 -2.17
CA MET A 28 -4.19 7.95 -2.10
C MET A 28 -4.00 6.43 -2.10
N VAL A 29 -4.45 5.80 -1.03
CA VAL A 29 -4.30 4.35 -0.83
C VAL A 29 -5.65 3.75 -0.45
N GLY A 30 -5.98 2.63 -1.11
CA GLY A 30 -7.12 1.78 -0.84
C GLY A 30 -6.66 0.33 -0.72
N SER A 31 -7.33 -0.42 0.14
CA SER A 31 -6.99 -1.81 0.44
C SER A 31 -8.26 -2.65 0.60
N VAL A 32 -8.17 -3.89 0.14
CA VAL A 32 -9.26 -4.87 0.16
C VAL A 32 -8.72 -6.18 0.71
N ILE A 33 -9.46 -6.84 1.59
CA ILE A 33 -9.12 -8.15 2.16
C ILE A 33 -10.18 -9.15 1.74
N VAL A 34 -9.74 -10.28 1.17
CA VAL A 34 -10.64 -11.31 0.65
C VAL A 34 -10.19 -12.72 1.06
N ARG A 35 -11.13 -13.66 1.03
CA ARG A 35 -10.86 -15.09 1.14
C ARG A 35 -11.52 -15.80 -0.05
N GLY A 36 -10.70 -16.24 -1.01
CA GLY A 36 -11.21 -16.63 -2.32
C GLY A 36 -11.88 -15.44 -3.00
N ASP A 37 -13.15 -15.59 -3.38
CA ASP A 37 -13.94 -14.53 -4.04
C ASP A 37 -14.79 -13.72 -3.04
N GLU A 38 -14.71 -14.03 -1.74
CA GLU A 38 -15.48 -13.38 -0.69
C GLU A 38 -14.76 -12.13 -0.17
N LEU A 39 -15.43 -10.99 -0.23
CA LEU A 39 -14.97 -9.74 0.39
C LEU A 39 -15.14 -9.81 1.90
N LEU A 40 -14.05 -9.68 2.65
CA LEU A 40 -14.06 -9.64 4.12
C LEU A 40 -14.08 -8.21 4.65
N ALA A 41 -13.22 -7.36 4.11
CA ALA A 41 -13.12 -5.97 4.53
C ALA A 41 -12.51 -5.07 3.45
N GLU A 42 -12.79 -3.78 3.59
CA GLU A 42 -12.27 -2.70 2.75
C GLU A 42 -11.70 -1.61 3.65
N GLY A 43 -10.72 -0.86 3.17
CA GLY A 43 -10.18 0.30 3.87
C GLY A 43 -9.51 1.27 2.93
N PHE A 44 -9.39 2.52 3.36
CA PHE A 44 -8.70 3.55 2.60
C PHE A 44 -8.10 4.62 3.52
N HIS A 45 -7.06 5.30 3.04
CA HIS A 45 -6.42 6.37 3.79
C HIS A 45 -7.24 7.66 3.68
N GLU A 46 -8.12 7.93 4.65
CA GLU A 46 -9.05 9.06 4.61
C GLU A 46 -8.40 10.46 4.62
N ARG A 47 -7.32 10.62 5.38
CA ARG A 47 -6.56 11.88 5.53
C ARG A 47 -5.21 11.64 6.21
N ALA A 48 -4.27 12.55 6.00
CA ALA A 48 -2.96 12.50 6.65
C ALA A 48 -3.08 12.40 8.18
N GLY A 49 -2.30 11.49 8.78
CA GLY A 49 -2.28 11.23 10.22
C GLY A 49 -3.35 10.25 10.73
N LEU A 50 -4.28 9.80 9.88
CA LEU A 50 -5.13 8.65 10.19
C LEU A 50 -4.48 7.33 9.76
N ALA A 51 -5.15 6.22 10.05
CA ALA A 51 -4.72 4.90 9.65
C ALA A 51 -4.50 4.81 8.13
N HIS A 52 -3.50 4.03 7.74
CA HIS A 52 -3.31 3.64 6.35
C HIS A 52 -4.38 2.64 5.94
N ALA A 53 -4.57 2.47 4.63
CA ALA A 53 -5.65 1.66 4.07
C ALA A 53 -5.64 0.22 4.59
N GLU A 54 -4.46 -0.39 4.66
CA GLU A 54 -4.27 -1.77 5.14
C GLU A 54 -4.70 -1.90 6.61
N VAL A 55 -4.33 -0.92 7.44
CA VAL A 55 -4.67 -0.90 8.86
C VAL A 55 -6.17 -0.63 9.05
N ASP A 56 -6.77 0.24 8.25
CA ASP A 56 -8.21 0.49 8.28
C ASP A 56 -9.02 -0.76 7.91
N ALA A 57 -8.62 -1.47 6.85
CA ALA A 57 -9.23 -2.73 6.45
C ALA A 57 -9.06 -3.81 7.54
N LEU A 58 -7.86 -3.97 8.08
CA LEU A 58 -7.57 -4.95 9.13
C LEU A 58 -8.34 -4.68 10.43
N ARG A 59 -8.54 -3.41 10.81
CA ARG A 59 -9.30 -3.06 12.02
C ARG A 59 -10.74 -3.54 11.98
N LYS A 60 -11.35 -3.62 10.79
CA LYS A 60 -12.72 -4.13 10.60
C LYS A 60 -12.80 -5.65 10.79
N LEU A 61 -11.66 -6.33 10.87
CA LEU A 61 -11.50 -7.76 11.13
C LEU A 61 -10.77 -8.02 12.46
N ASP A 62 -10.83 -7.08 13.40
CA ASP A 62 -10.12 -7.15 14.69
C ASP A 62 -8.61 -7.42 14.55
N GLY A 63 -8.02 -6.96 13.44
CA GLY A 63 -6.61 -7.13 13.12
C GLY A 63 -6.24 -8.54 12.64
N ARG A 64 -7.20 -9.42 12.35
CA ARG A 64 -6.99 -10.82 11.97
C ARG A 64 -7.55 -11.09 10.57
N ALA A 65 -6.72 -11.66 9.71
CA ALA A 65 -7.06 -12.00 8.32
C ALA A 65 -6.38 -13.32 7.92
N GLU A 66 -6.45 -14.32 8.80
CA GLU A 66 -5.76 -15.59 8.64
C GLU A 66 -6.12 -16.28 7.32
N GLY A 67 -5.09 -16.60 6.54
CA GLY A 67 -5.21 -17.27 5.23
C GLY A 67 -5.80 -16.39 4.12
N ALA A 68 -6.09 -15.12 4.39
CA ALA A 68 -6.67 -14.20 3.41
C ALA A 68 -5.63 -13.69 2.40
N THR A 69 -6.13 -13.08 1.32
CA THR A 69 -5.35 -12.24 0.41
C THR A 69 -5.68 -10.77 0.67
N LEU A 70 -4.66 -9.93 0.81
CA LEU A 70 -4.82 -8.48 0.87
C LEU A 70 -4.38 -7.85 -0.46
N TYR A 71 -5.22 -6.98 -0.99
CA TYR A 71 -4.94 -6.14 -2.15
C TYR A 71 -4.68 -4.71 -1.68
N VAL A 72 -3.71 -4.04 -2.29
CA VAL A 72 -3.40 -2.64 -2.00
C VAL A 72 -2.79 -1.95 -3.23
N ASN A 73 -3.23 -0.73 -3.55
CA ASN A 73 -2.79 -0.06 -4.77
C ASN A 73 -1.37 0.55 -4.70
N LEU A 74 -0.73 0.57 -3.53
CA LEU A 74 0.62 1.07 -3.30
C LEU A 74 1.37 0.15 -2.32
N GLU A 75 2.69 -0.01 -2.48
CA GLU A 75 3.50 -0.84 -1.59
C GLU A 75 3.31 -0.49 -0.09
N PRO A 76 3.05 -1.49 0.78
CA PRO A 76 2.92 -1.27 2.21
C PRO A 76 4.16 -0.65 2.84
N CYS A 77 3.98 0.37 3.68
CA CYS A 77 5.12 1.03 4.33
C CYS A 77 5.82 0.09 5.33
N CYS A 78 7.17 0.13 5.32
CA CYS A 78 8.03 -0.71 6.14
C CYS A 78 8.97 0.07 7.08
N HIS A 79 8.81 1.38 7.15
CA HIS A 79 9.60 2.26 8.03
C HIS A 79 8.75 2.79 9.18
N HIS A 80 9.40 3.05 10.30
CA HIS A 80 8.75 3.67 11.46
C HIS A 80 8.61 5.17 11.23
N GLY A 81 7.37 5.63 11.03
CA GLY A 81 7.02 7.04 10.92
C GLY A 81 6.26 7.52 12.16
N ARG A 82 5.19 8.30 11.94
CA ARG A 82 4.24 8.69 13.02
C ARG A 82 3.39 7.53 13.51
N THR A 83 3.17 6.54 12.64
CA THR A 83 2.46 5.29 12.93
C THR A 83 3.41 4.11 12.75
N PRO A 84 3.16 2.96 13.40
CA PRO A 84 3.85 1.71 13.10
C PRO A 84 3.72 1.35 11.61
N PRO A 85 4.68 0.60 11.04
CA PRO A 85 4.65 0.22 9.63
C PRO A 85 3.49 -0.74 9.33
N CYS A 86 2.96 -0.64 8.11
CA CYS A 86 1.85 -1.50 7.68
C CYS A 86 2.29 -2.96 7.53
N THR A 87 3.55 -3.19 7.15
CA THR A 87 4.14 -4.54 7.09
C THR A 87 3.97 -5.29 8.40
N ASP A 88 4.18 -4.64 9.54
CA ASP A 88 4.01 -5.27 10.86
C ASP A 88 2.56 -5.69 11.13
N ALA A 89 1.60 -4.88 10.70
CA ALA A 89 0.18 -5.20 10.82
C ALA A 89 -0.20 -6.39 9.93
N LEU A 90 0.32 -6.43 8.69
CA LEU A 90 0.14 -7.53 7.76
C LEU A 90 0.70 -8.84 8.34
N LEU A 91 1.93 -8.83 8.85
CA LEU A 91 2.54 -10.01 9.48
C LEU A 91 1.71 -10.55 10.65
N ARG A 92 1.24 -9.67 11.54
CA ARG A 92 0.42 -10.08 12.70
C ARG A 92 -0.97 -10.58 12.33
N SER A 93 -1.50 -10.13 11.19
CA SER A 93 -2.86 -10.48 10.75
C SER A 93 -2.99 -11.92 10.27
N GLY A 94 -1.90 -12.55 9.85
CA GLY A 94 -1.91 -13.90 9.28
C GLY A 94 -2.38 -13.96 7.82
N VAL A 95 -2.38 -12.83 7.07
CA VAL A 95 -2.56 -12.88 5.62
C VAL A 95 -1.51 -13.79 4.99
N ARG A 96 -1.92 -14.54 3.96
CA ARG A 96 -1.04 -15.48 3.27
C ARG A 96 -0.48 -14.89 1.96
N ARG A 97 -1.20 -13.95 1.38
CA ARG A 97 -0.86 -13.33 0.10
C ARG A 97 -1.13 -11.84 0.13
N VAL A 98 -0.23 -11.05 -0.45
CA VAL A 98 -0.37 -9.60 -0.63
C VAL A 98 -0.18 -9.25 -2.10
N VAL A 99 -1.14 -8.55 -2.69
CA VAL A 99 -1.13 -8.15 -4.09
C VAL A 99 -1.05 -6.63 -4.17
N ILE A 100 -0.02 -6.14 -4.84
CA ILE A 100 0.40 -4.74 -4.82
C ILE A 100 0.26 -4.14 -6.20
N GLY A 101 -0.36 -2.96 -6.25
CA GLY A 101 -0.60 -2.25 -7.50
C GLY A 101 0.67 -1.63 -8.11
N MET A 102 1.40 -0.86 -7.30
CA MET A 102 2.68 -0.27 -7.69
C MET A 102 3.68 -0.24 -6.52
N ILE A 103 4.97 -0.27 -6.83
CA ILE A 103 6.06 -0.05 -5.87
C ILE A 103 6.05 1.41 -5.41
N ASP A 104 6.31 1.66 -4.13
CA ASP A 104 6.35 3.01 -3.59
C ASP A 104 7.63 3.72 -4.09
N PRO A 105 7.53 4.90 -4.75
CA PRO A 105 8.70 5.66 -5.19
C PRO A 105 9.54 6.25 -4.05
N ASN A 106 9.04 6.23 -2.81
CA ASN A 106 9.77 6.70 -1.64
C ASN A 106 11.01 5.81 -1.41
N PRO A 107 12.24 6.34 -1.41
CA PRO A 107 13.47 5.54 -1.20
C PRO A 107 13.53 4.81 0.15
N LEU A 108 12.75 5.27 1.14
CA LEU A 108 12.63 4.61 2.44
C LEU A 108 11.77 3.33 2.37
N VAL A 109 10.92 3.18 1.35
CA VAL A 109 9.97 2.07 1.17
C VAL A 109 10.31 1.23 -0.05
N SER A 110 10.60 1.84 -1.20
CA SER A 110 10.82 1.23 -2.52
C SER A 110 11.42 -0.18 -2.47
N GLY A 111 10.56 -1.20 -2.59
CA GLY A 111 10.89 -2.63 -2.64
C GLY A 111 11.26 -3.28 -1.30
N LYS A 112 11.45 -2.49 -0.24
CA LYS A 112 11.79 -2.98 1.11
C LYS A 112 10.58 -3.56 1.82
N GLY A 113 9.38 -3.02 1.59
CA GLY A 113 8.14 -3.56 2.13
C GLY A 113 7.83 -4.92 1.51
N VAL A 114 7.99 -5.02 0.18
CA VAL A 114 7.90 -6.29 -0.55
C VAL A 114 8.87 -7.32 0.00
N ALA A 115 10.17 -6.99 0.06
CA ALA A 115 11.20 -7.92 0.52
C ALA A 115 10.97 -8.40 1.96
N LEU A 116 10.45 -7.53 2.83
CA LEU A 116 10.12 -7.87 4.22
C LEU A 116 8.97 -8.90 4.27
N LEU A 117 7.90 -8.68 3.51
CA LEU A 117 6.75 -9.60 3.47
C LEU A 117 7.15 -10.96 2.90
N GLU A 118 7.89 -10.98 1.78
CA GLU A 118 8.40 -12.22 1.17
C GLU A 118 9.33 -12.97 2.13
N GLY A 119 10.25 -12.27 2.81
CA GLY A 119 11.15 -12.84 3.79
C GLY A 119 10.45 -13.47 5.00
N ALA A 120 9.21 -13.07 5.28
CA ALA A 120 8.37 -13.66 6.32
C ALA A 120 7.46 -14.80 5.81
N GLY A 121 7.58 -15.18 4.53
CA GLY A 121 6.83 -16.28 3.93
C GLY A 121 5.44 -15.91 3.40
N ILE A 122 5.14 -14.62 3.26
CA ILE A 122 3.92 -14.15 2.57
C ILE A 122 4.16 -14.21 1.06
N GLU A 123 3.20 -14.74 0.31
CA GLU A 123 3.21 -14.68 -1.16
C GLU A 123 2.97 -13.24 -1.61
N VAL A 124 3.86 -12.66 -2.42
CA VAL A 124 3.69 -11.30 -2.93
C VAL A 124 3.57 -11.29 -4.45
N ALA A 125 2.58 -10.57 -4.97
CA ALA A 125 2.45 -10.24 -6.38
C ALA A 125 2.48 -8.72 -6.57
N ILE A 126 3.26 -8.24 -7.53
CA ILE A 126 3.44 -6.81 -7.79
C ILE A 126 3.02 -6.44 -9.21
N GLY A 127 2.64 -5.17 -9.41
CA GLY A 127 2.39 -4.59 -10.74
C GLY A 127 0.97 -4.81 -11.28
N VAL A 128 0.01 -5.16 -10.42
CA VAL A 128 -1.39 -5.36 -10.83
C VAL A 128 -2.04 -3.99 -11.07
N ARG A 129 -2.56 -3.72 -12.27
CA ARG A 129 -3.09 -2.39 -12.64
C ARG A 129 -2.08 -1.24 -12.44
N GLU A 130 -0.77 -1.52 -12.52
CA GLU A 130 0.26 -0.52 -12.24
C GLU A 130 0.05 0.82 -12.97
N PRO A 131 -0.27 0.88 -14.28
CA PRO A 131 -0.50 2.16 -14.95
C PRO A 131 -1.60 3.01 -14.29
N ALA A 132 -2.69 2.38 -13.85
CA ALA A 132 -3.78 3.08 -13.18
C ALA A 132 -3.41 3.51 -11.75
N CYS A 133 -2.67 2.67 -11.02
CA CYS A 133 -2.13 3.03 -9.70
C CYS A 133 -1.19 4.24 -9.76
N ARG A 134 -0.34 4.28 -10.79
CA ARG A 134 0.58 5.40 -11.03
C ARG A 134 -0.15 6.68 -11.42
N GLU A 135 -1.17 6.57 -12.26
CA GLU A 135 -1.97 7.74 -12.66
C GLU A 135 -2.71 8.33 -11.46
N LEU A 136 -3.35 7.49 -10.65
CA LEU A 136 -4.02 7.93 -9.43
C LEU A 136 -3.05 8.69 -8.50
N ASN A 137 -1.84 8.17 -8.31
CA ASN A 137 -0.83 8.76 -7.42
C ASN A 137 0.19 9.68 -8.13
N ARG A 138 -0.11 10.21 -9.31
CA ARG A 138 0.85 10.99 -10.11
C ARG A 138 1.47 12.18 -9.37
N VAL A 139 0.68 12.89 -8.57
CA VAL A 139 1.13 14.04 -7.77
C VAL A 139 2.09 13.59 -6.66
N TYR A 140 1.73 12.50 -5.97
CA TYR A 140 2.59 11.91 -4.95
C TYR A 140 3.93 11.45 -5.55
N ILE A 141 3.91 10.77 -6.68
CA ILE A 141 5.13 10.30 -7.38
C ILE A 141 6.04 11.48 -7.75
N ALA A 142 5.47 12.54 -8.35
CA ALA A 142 6.23 13.74 -8.71
C ALA A 142 6.89 14.38 -7.49
N SER A 143 6.14 14.49 -6.39
CA SER A 143 6.63 15.06 -5.14
C SER A 143 7.74 14.24 -4.48
N MET A 144 7.75 12.90 -4.63
CA MET A 144 8.82 12.04 -4.14
C MET A 144 10.10 12.20 -4.96
N ALA A 145 9.97 12.34 -6.29
CA ALA A 145 11.10 12.56 -7.18
C ALA A 145 11.78 13.90 -6.88
N GLU A 146 11.01 14.97 -6.68
CA GLU A 146 11.53 16.29 -6.32
C GLU A 146 12.28 16.26 -4.99
N ARG A 147 11.68 15.64 -3.95
CA ARG A 147 12.32 15.50 -2.63
C ARG A 147 13.63 14.71 -2.69
N SER A 148 13.66 13.64 -3.47
CA SER A 148 14.87 12.83 -3.66
C SER A 148 15.98 13.63 -4.34
N ALA A 149 15.64 14.41 -5.37
CA ALA A 149 16.59 15.27 -6.07
C ALA A 149 17.14 16.39 -5.16
N LEU A 150 16.30 16.98 -4.30
CA LEU A 150 16.73 17.98 -3.33
C LEU A 150 17.67 17.37 -2.27
N ALA A 151 17.34 16.20 -1.74
CA ALA A 151 18.17 15.49 -0.77
C ALA A 151 19.55 15.15 -1.34
N ALA A 152 19.61 14.66 -2.58
CA ALA A 152 20.88 14.35 -3.25
C ALA A 152 21.80 15.59 -3.39
N ARG A 153 21.22 16.77 -3.67
CA ARG A 153 21.95 18.05 -3.78
C ARG A 153 22.43 18.60 -2.44
N ALA A 154 21.79 18.22 -1.34
CA ALA A 154 22.12 18.70 0.01
C ALA A 154 23.26 17.90 0.67
N THR A 155 23.64 16.74 0.13
CA THR A 155 24.79 15.96 0.59
C THR A 155 26.08 16.66 0.17
N PRO A 156 26.94 17.15 1.09
CA PRO A 156 28.24 17.70 0.71
C PRO A 156 29.07 16.57 0.10
N THR A 157 29.63 16.81 -1.09
CA THR A 157 30.72 15.98 -1.62
C THR A 157 31.89 16.02 -0.65
N SER A 158 32.12 14.89 0.02
CA SER A 158 33.31 14.61 0.83
C SER A 158 34.57 14.60 -0.02
#